data_AF-A0A9E2CRI9-F1
#
_entry.id   AF-A0A9E2CRI9-F1
#
_cell.length_a   1.000
_cell.length_b   1.000
_cell.length_c   1.000
_cell.angle_alpha   90.00
_cell.angle_beta   90.00
_cell.angle_gamma   90.00
#
_symmetry.space_group_name_H-M   'P 1'
#
loop_
_entity.id
_entity.type
_entity.pdbx_description
1 polymer ?
#
loop_
_entity_poly.entity_id
_entity_poly.type
_entity_poly.pdbx_seq_one_letter_code
_entity_poly.pdbx_strand_id
1 'polypeptide(L)'
;MITNRFMHIGLPHTGGGSLHSFFTQWDGIQVIDRKAHQSYDWMAARAVEEGFAVPPAFVFVRNPWSWRVAMWTWVYAEYRNRSWFGETDGTFDDYMRVCESHRVTGQYDNGFSGIAWSWKELQGDKAQWTGKLESFENDCVRIFLSLLPDLTNREEIRACVQRAGRANRRQDPFTGTWHGPYQEYYTDRWRDLVAEWDAPIIERFGYSFE
;
A
#
# COMPACT_ATOMS: atom_id res chain seq x y z
N MET A 1 -1.11 -10.20 5.05
CA MET A 1 -2.21 -10.99 5.67
C MET A 1 -2.36 -12.29 4.92
N ILE A 2 -2.43 -13.39 5.66
CA ILE A 2 -2.56 -14.75 5.15
C ILE A 2 -3.92 -15.28 5.61
N THR A 3 -4.68 -15.87 4.70
CA THR A 3 -5.94 -16.56 5.01
C THR A 3 -5.93 -17.94 4.39
N ASN A 4 -6.89 -18.78 4.76
CA ASN A 4 -7.12 -20.07 4.10
C ASN A 4 -7.55 -19.95 2.63
N ARG A 5 -7.90 -18.76 2.12
CA ARG A 5 -8.38 -18.56 0.74
C ARG A 5 -7.44 -17.76 -0.14
N PHE A 6 -6.69 -16.82 0.42
CA PHE A 6 -5.78 -15.94 -0.31
C PHE A 6 -4.69 -15.34 0.59
N MET A 7 -3.68 -14.78 -0.06
CA MET A 7 -2.66 -13.93 0.55
C MET A 7 -2.80 -12.48 0.06
N HIS A 8 -2.65 -11.53 0.96
CA HIS A 8 -2.53 -10.11 0.61
C HIS A 8 -1.11 -9.62 0.92
N ILE A 9 -0.35 -9.35 -0.15
CA ILE A 9 0.96 -8.68 -0.10
C ILE A 9 0.70 -7.19 0.12
N GLY A 10 0.69 -6.76 1.38
CA GLY A 10 0.37 -5.38 1.72
C GLY A 10 1.58 -4.47 1.53
N LEU A 11 1.61 -3.71 0.43
CA LEU A 11 2.55 -2.58 0.32
C LEU A 11 2.12 -1.46 1.31
N PRO A 12 3.05 -0.71 1.89
CA PRO A 12 2.70 0.44 2.74
C PRO A 12 1.76 1.41 2.02
N HIS A 13 0.79 2.00 2.71
CA HIS A 13 -0.11 3.05 2.17
C HIS A 13 -0.86 2.73 0.86
N THR A 14 -1.09 1.45 0.53
CA THR A 14 -1.90 1.02 -0.63
C THR A 14 -3.28 0.48 -0.24
N GLY A 15 -3.82 0.91 0.90
CA GLY A 15 -5.17 0.54 1.35
C GLY A 15 -5.25 -0.78 2.15
N GLY A 16 -4.10 -1.29 2.60
CA GLY A 16 -4.06 -2.58 3.29
C GLY A 16 -4.85 -2.64 4.60
N GLY A 17 -4.88 -1.56 5.39
CA GLY A 17 -5.70 -1.50 6.61
C GLY A 17 -7.19 -1.70 6.31
N SER A 18 -7.73 -0.95 5.35
CA SER A 18 -9.13 -1.07 4.92
C SER A 18 -9.46 -2.47 4.41
N LEU A 19 -8.56 -3.08 3.63
CA LEU A 19 -8.71 -4.45 3.15
C LEU A 19 -8.74 -5.46 4.31
N HIS A 20 -7.84 -5.34 5.28
CA HIS A 20 -7.79 -6.29 6.41
C HIS A 20 -9.07 -6.23 7.25
N SER A 21 -9.57 -5.03 7.55
CA SER A 21 -10.84 -4.86 8.27
C SER A 21 -12.02 -5.49 7.51
N PHE A 22 -12.02 -5.39 6.18
CA PHE A 22 -13.03 -5.98 5.32
C PHE A 22 -13.09 -7.51 5.43
N PHE A 23 -11.94 -8.20 5.29
CA PHE A 23 -11.93 -9.66 5.26
C PHE A 23 -12.19 -10.32 6.60
N THR A 24 -11.91 -9.63 7.71
CA THR A 24 -12.18 -10.18 9.05
C THR A 24 -13.67 -10.35 9.35
N GLN A 25 -14.56 -9.85 8.50
CA GLN A 25 -16.02 -9.90 8.69
C GLN A 25 -16.72 -10.92 7.79
N TRP A 26 -15.98 -11.65 6.94
CA TRP A 26 -16.58 -12.58 5.99
C TRP A 26 -16.54 -14.03 6.49
N ASP A 27 -17.72 -14.64 6.54
CA ASP A 27 -17.87 -16.06 6.83
C ASP A 27 -17.12 -16.91 5.79
N GLY A 28 -16.44 -17.96 6.24
CA GLY A 28 -15.65 -18.85 5.37
C GLY A 28 -14.21 -18.39 5.11
N ILE A 29 -13.82 -17.21 5.60
CA ILE A 29 -12.43 -16.76 5.63
C ILE A 29 -11.84 -16.97 7.02
N GLN A 30 -10.85 -17.86 7.11
CA GLN A 30 -10.03 -18.04 8.30
C GLN A 30 -8.73 -17.26 8.14
N VAL A 31 -8.46 -16.34 9.06
CA VAL A 31 -7.19 -15.61 9.10
C VAL A 31 -6.14 -16.50 9.76
N ILE A 32 -5.04 -16.75 9.04
CA ILE A 32 -3.90 -17.53 9.51
C ILE A 32 -2.89 -16.60 10.17
N ASP A 33 -2.57 -15.47 9.52
CA ASP A 33 -1.61 -14.49 10.03
C ASP A 33 -1.98 -13.07 9.58
N ARG A 34 -1.88 -12.10 10.50
CA ARG A 34 -2.19 -10.69 10.25
C ARG A 34 -0.96 -9.82 9.99
N LYS A 35 0.25 -10.38 10.04
CA LYS A 35 1.47 -9.62 9.85
C LYS A 35 1.45 -8.89 8.50
N ALA A 36 1.64 -7.58 8.57
CA ALA A 36 1.71 -6.70 7.43
C ALA A 36 3.14 -6.65 6.86
N HIS A 37 3.28 -6.17 5.62
CA HIS A 37 4.56 -5.88 4.99
C HIS A 37 5.55 -7.07 5.04
N GLN A 38 5.06 -8.26 4.74
CA GLN A 38 5.89 -9.46 4.59
C GLN A 38 6.04 -9.80 3.11
N SER A 39 7.19 -10.35 2.75
CA SER A 39 7.42 -10.82 1.38
C SER A 39 6.54 -12.04 1.07
N TYR A 40 6.25 -12.24 -0.22
CA TYR A 40 5.52 -13.42 -0.67
C TYR A 40 6.12 -14.73 -0.15
N ASP A 41 7.45 -14.91 -0.25
CA ASP A 41 8.10 -16.16 0.16
C ASP A 41 7.95 -16.42 1.66
N TRP A 42 8.06 -15.38 2.48
CA TRP A 42 7.80 -15.51 3.92
C TRP A 42 6.34 -15.94 4.16
N MET A 43 5.39 -15.31 3.46
CA MET A 43 3.97 -15.63 3.61
C MET A 43 3.64 -17.05 3.15
N ALA A 44 4.22 -17.48 2.03
CA ALA A 44 4.05 -18.82 1.50
C ALA A 44 4.61 -19.88 2.46
N ALA A 45 5.81 -19.66 3.00
CA ALA A 45 6.40 -20.53 4.01
C ALA A 45 5.53 -20.62 5.28
N ARG A 46 5.02 -19.48 5.74
CA ARG A 46 4.14 -19.39 6.92
C ARG A 46 2.81 -20.15 6.71
N ALA A 47 2.21 -20.07 5.52
CA ALA A 47 1.00 -20.83 5.22
C ALA A 47 1.25 -22.36 5.30
N VAL A 48 2.38 -22.83 4.75
CA VAL A 48 2.77 -24.24 4.80
C VAL A 48 3.06 -24.71 6.22
N GLU A 49 3.76 -23.90 7.02
CA GLU A 49 4.03 -24.18 8.43
C GLU A 49 2.74 -24.39 9.24
N GLU A 50 1.70 -23.62 8.92
CA GLU A 50 0.37 -23.71 9.54
C GLU A 50 -0.51 -24.84 8.95
N GLY A 51 0.05 -25.68 8.06
CA GLY A 51 -0.64 -26.83 7.49
C GLY A 51 -1.58 -26.51 6.32
N PHE A 52 -1.45 -25.32 5.71
CA PHE A 52 -2.23 -24.92 4.54
C PHE A 52 -1.42 -25.06 3.25
N ALA A 53 -2.12 -25.33 2.14
CA ALA A 53 -1.53 -25.07 0.83
C ALA A 53 -1.28 -23.57 0.65
N VAL A 54 -0.25 -23.20 -0.13
CA VAL A 54 0.03 -21.78 -0.42
C VAL A 54 -1.18 -21.18 -1.14
N PRO A 55 -1.90 -20.22 -0.53
CA PRO A 55 -3.07 -19.61 -1.15
C PRO A 55 -2.64 -18.67 -2.27
N PRO A 56 -3.51 -18.40 -3.26
CA PRO A 56 -3.19 -17.45 -4.30
C PRO A 56 -3.15 -16.02 -3.73
N ALA A 57 -2.28 -15.18 -4.28
CA ALA A 57 -1.94 -13.88 -3.72
C ALA A 57 -2.44 -12.72 -4.58
N PHE A 58 -2.78 -11.61 -3.92
CA PHE A 58 -3.01 -10.33 -4.59
C PHE A 58 -2.25 -9.19 -3.90
N VAL A 59 -2.07 -8.10 -4.63
CA VAL A 59 -1.40 -6.87 -4.19
C VAL A 59 -2.15 -5.65 -4.71
N PHE A 60 -2.16 -4.57 -3.94
CA PHE A 60 -2.56 -3.25 -4.42
C PHE A 60 -1.34 -2.34 -4.54
N VAL A 61 -1.28 -1.61 -5.66
CA VAL A 61 -0.34 -0.52 -5.91
C VAL A 61 -1.07 0.82 -5.84
N ARG A 62 -0.29 1.90 -5.76
CA ARG A 62 -0.78 3.27 -5.73
C ARG A 62 0.12 4.12 -6.62
N ASN A 63 -0.44 5.19 -7.18
CA ASN A 63 0.30 6.24 -7.86
C ASN A 63 1.49 6.67 -6.98
N PRO A 64 2.75 6.59 -7.47
CA PRO A 64 3.94 6.85 -6.65
C PRO A 64 3.98 8.23 -6.01
N TRP A 65 3.50 9.26 -6.72
CA TRP A 65 3.46 10.62 -6.18
C TRP A 65 2.42 10.75 -5.06
N SER A 66 1.23 10.19 -5.26
CA SER A 66 0.20 10.11 -4.21
C SER A 66 0.67 9.29 -3.00
N TRP A 67 1.40 8.20 -3.26
CA TRP A 67 1.97 7.35 -2.23
C TRP A 67 2.99 8.09 -1.37
N ARG A 68 3.83 8.91 -1.99
CA ARG A 68 4.87 9.69 -1.30
C ARG A 68 4.28 10.71 -0.34
N VAL A 69 3.22 11.41 -0.75
CA VAL A 69 2.51 12.36 0.12
C VAL A 69 1.86 11.63 1.30
N ALA A 70 1.22 10.48 1.05
CA ALA A 70 0.64 9.67 2.13
C ALA A 70 1.69 9.13 3.10
N MET A 71 2.85 8.73 2.59
CA MET A 71 3.96 8.29 3.42
C MET A 71 4.49 9.46 4.26
N TRP A 72 4.70 10.64 3.67
CA TRP A 72 5.09 11.84 4.41
C TRP A 72 4.11 12.17 5.53
N THR A 73 2.80 12.19 5.25
CA THR A 73 1.80 12.51 6.29
C THR A 73 1.84 11.53 7.45
N TRP A 74 2.03 10.24 7.15
CA TRP A 74 2.18 9.22 8.17
C TRP A 74 3.48 9.36 8.95
N VAL A 75 4.63 9.50 8.27
CA VAL A 75 5.93 9.69 8.92
C VAL A 75 5.90 10.94 9.80
N TYR A 76 5.32 12.04 9.31
CA TYR A 76 5.19 13.27 10.08
C TYR A 76 4.35 13.05 11.34
N ALA A 77 3.21 12.37 11.26
CA ALA A 77 2.37 12.14 12.44
C ALA A 77 2.99 11.16 13.44
N GLU A 78 3.57 10.06 12.95
CA GLU A 78 4.12 9.00 13.79
C GLU A 78 5.44 9.42 14.44
N TYR A 79 6.22 10.23 13.73
CA TYR A 79 7.58 10.60 14.12
C TYR A 79 7.76 12.09 14.43
N ARG A 80 6.67 12.87 14.57
CA ARG A 80 6.74 14.29 14.99
C ARG A 80 7.58 14.51 16.25
N ASN A 81 7.59 13.52 17.14
CA ASN A 81 8.32 13.55 18.41
C ASN A 81 9.68 12.81 18.36
N ARG A 82 10.10 12.30 17.20
CA ARG A 82 11.39 11.61 17.04
C ARG A 82 12.36 12.48 16.23
N SER A 83 13.65 12.36 16.53
CA SER A 83 14.74 13.15 15.95
C SER A 83 14.97 13.00 14.45
N TRP A 84 14.14 12.24 13.72
CA TRP A 84 14.33 11.97 12.29
C TRP A 84 14.24 13.22 11.43
N PHE A 85 13.32 14.13 11.79
CA PHE A 85 13.21 15.44 11.17
C PHE A 85 14.09 16.49 11.86
N GLY A 86 14.80 16.13 12.93
CA GLY A 86 15.60 17.06 13.72
C GLY A 86 14.80 18.30 14.14
N GLU A 87 15.33 19.48 13.79
CA GLU A 87 14.72 20.79 14.01
C GLU A 87 13.95 21.32 12.80
N THR A 88 13.69 20.49 11.77
CA THR A 88 12.95 20.94 10.59
C THR A 88 11.47 21.16 10.89
N ASP A 89 10.82 22.01 10.09
CA ASP A 89 9.37 22.27 10.19
C ASP A 89 8.54 21.03 9.78
N GLY A 90 9.19 20.00 9.23
CA GLY A 90 8.61 18.75 8.77
C GLY A 90 7.71 18.94 7.55
N THR A 91 8.08 19.89 6.70
CA THR A 91 7.41 20.10 5.41
C THR A 91 7.61 18.90 4.49
N PHE A 92 6.82 18.82 3.41
CA PHE A 92 7.04 17.79 2.39
C PHE A 92 8.43 17.94 1.73
N ASP A 93 8.94 19.16 1.60
CA ASP A 93 10.30 19.41 1.08
C ASP A 93 11.37 18.80 1.99
N ASP A 94 11.25 18.98 3.31
CA ASP A 94 12.15 18.39 4.29
C ASP A 94 12.13 16.86 4.21
N TYR A 95 10.94 16.26 4.10
CA TYR A 95 10.78 14.83 3.90
C TYR A 95 11.45 14.33 2.61
N MET A 96 11.27 15.05 1.50
CA MET A 96 11.89 14.66 0.23
C MET A 96 13.42 14.72 0.28
N ARG A 97 14.00 15.69 1.00
CA ARG A 97 15.46 15.75 1.25
C ARG A 97 15.96 14.57 2.08
N VAL A 98 15.20 14.15 3.09
CA VAL A 98 15.53 12.95 3.88
C VAL A 98 15.48 11.71 2.99
N CYS A 99 14.43 11.55 2.16
CA CYS A 99 14.35 10.46 1.18
C CYS A 99 15.57 10.41 0.24
N GLU A 100 15.97 11.57 -0.30
CA GLU A 100 17.13 11.68 -1.19
C GLU A 100 18.42 11.25 -0.47
N SER A 101 18.67 11.78 0.73
CA SER A 101 19.82 11.42 1.57
C SER A 101 19.90 9.92 1.87
N HIS A 102 18.77 9.30 2.21
CA HIS A 102 18.69 7.86 2.48
C HIS A 102 19.06 7.02 1.26
N ARG A 103 18.62 7.42 0.07
CA ARG A 103 18.99 6.71 -1.17
C ARG A 103 20.48 6.86 -1.47
N VAL A 104 21.05 8.05 -1.29
CA VAL A 104 22.48 8.30 -1.51
C VAL A 104 23.34 7.49 -0.53
N THR A 105 22.92 7.38 0.72
CA THR A 105 23.66 6.63 1.76
C THR A 105 23.36 5.13 1.77
N GLY A 106 22.41 4.66 0.97
CA GLY A 106 21.97 3.26 0.95
C GLY A 106 21.20 2.82 2.19
N GLN A 107 20.72 3.77 3.00
CA GLN A 107 19.88 3.49 4.18
C GLN A 107 18.42 3.31 3.76
N TYR A 108 18.13 2.14 3.20
CA TYR A 108 16.77 1.77 2.79
C TYR A 108 15.93 1.36 4.00
N ASP A 109 14.99 2.24 4.37
CA ASP A 109 13.89 1.93 5.29
C ASP A 109 12.56 2.10 4.54
N ASN A 110 11.54 1.35 4.95
CA ASN A 110 10.22 1.25 4.34
C ASN A 110 9.54 2.63 4.15
N GLY A 111 9.87 3.61 4.99
CA GLY A 111 9.33 4.97 4.93
C GLY A 111 9.97 5.91 3.89
N PHE A 112 11.15 5.56 3.36
CA PHE A 112 11.95 6.49 2.53
C PHE A 112 12.30 5.91 1.15
N SER A 113 12.25 4.59 0.99
CA SER A 113 12.78 3.87 -0.19
C SER A 113 11.91 3.91 -1.46
N GLY A 114 10.68 4.41 -1.37
CA GLY A 114 9.75 4.48 -2.51
C GLY A 114 8.93 3.19 -2.70
N ILE A 115 7.85 3.28 -3.47
CA ILE A 115 6.93 2.15 -3.66
C ILE A 115 7.53 1.04 -4.54
N ALA A 116 8.44 1.38 -5.48
CA ALA A 116 9.14 0.41 -6.31
C ALA A 116 10.08 -0.48 -5.49
N TRP A 117 10.73 0.09 -4.47
CA TRP A 117 11.52 -0.70 -3.53
C TRP A 117 10.61 -1.63 -2.72
N SER A 118 9.50 -1.13 -2.16
CA SER A 118 8.55 -1.98 -1.43
C SER A 118 7.96 -3.09 -2.30
N TRP A 119 7.67 -2.81 -3.56
CA TRP A 119 7.22 -3.81 -4.53
C TRP A 119 8.25 -4.92 -4.70
N LYS A 120 9.53 -4.57 -4.86
CA LYS A 120 10.62 -5.54 -5.03
C LYS A 120 10.82 -6.37 -3.76
N GLU A 121 10.98 -5.73 -2.61
CA GLU A 121 11.27 -6.42 -1.35
C GLU A 121 10.12 -7.30 -0.87
N LEU A 122 8.88 -6.84 -1.06
CA LEU A 122 7.70 -7.62 -0.70
C LEU A 122 7.30 -8.62 -1.80
N GLN A 123 8.04 -8.66 -2.91
CA GLN A 123 7.83 -9.57 -4.04
C GLN A 123 6.42 -9.45 -4.64
N GLY A 124 5.99 -8.21 -4.85
CA GLY A 124 4.66 -7.91 -5.42
C GLY A 124 4.44 -8.51 -6.80
N ASP A 125 5.51 -8.81 -7.53
CA ASP A 125 5.49 -9.47 -8.84
C ASP A 125 5.04 -10.94 -8.79
N LYS A 126 5.07 -11.57 -7.61
CA LYS A 126 4.55 -12.93 -7.41
C LYS A 126 3.04 -12.99 -7.20
N ALA A 127 2.36 -11.85 -7.05
CA ALA A 127 0.92 -11.81 -6.93
C ALA A 127 0.23 -12.20 -8.26
N GLN A 128 -0.77 -13.08 -8.17
CA GLN A 128 -1.61 -13.47 -9.31
C GLN A 128 -2.57 -12.34 -9.73
N TRP A 129 -2.93 -11.45 -8.80
CA TRP A 129 -3.69 -10.25 -9.11
C TRP A 129 -3.05 -8.99 -8.57
N THR A 130 -3.05 -7.96 -9.40
CA THR A 130 -2.70 -6.60 -8.99
C THR A 130 -3.88 -5.67 -9.19
N GLY A 131 -4.23 -4.90 -8.16
CA GLY A 131 -5.18 -3.80 -8.20
C GLY A 131 -4.50 -2.45 -8.03
N LYS A 132 -5.16 -1.38 -8.45
CA LYS A 132 -4.75 0.01 -8.24
C LYS A 132 -5.65 0.66 -7.20
N LEU A 133 -5.06 1.39 -6.26
CA LEU A 133 -5.82 2.13 -5.26
C LEU A 133 -6.71 3.21 -5.89
N GLU A 134 -6.30 3.78 -7.03
CA GLU A 134 -7.07 4.76 -7.79
C GLU A 134 -8.38 4.16 -8.34
N SER A 135 -8.38 2.84 -8.61
CA SER A 135 -9.53 2.06 -9.09
C SER A 135 -10.04 1.08 -8.04
N PHE A 136 -9.82 1.37 -6.75
CA PHE A 136 -9.96 0.42 -5.65
C PHE A 136 -11.24 -0.41 -5.66
N GLU A 137 -12.41 0.22 -5.84
CA GLU A 137 -13.69 -0.50 -5.85
C GLU A 137 -13.81 -1.47 -7.03
N ASN A 138 -13.46 -1.03 -8.23
CA ASN A 138 -13.53 -1.86 -9.42
C ASN A 138 -12.53 -3.02 -9.35
N ASP A 139 -11.32 -2.75 -8.85
CA ASP A 139 -10.31 -3.79 -8.69
C ASP A 139 -10.64 -4.77 -7.56
N CYS A 140 -11.20 -4.32 -6.44
CA CYS A 140 -11.72 -5.23 -5.41
C CYS A 140 -12.78 -6.16 -5.98
N VAL A 141 -13.74 -5.64 -6.74
CA VAL A 141 -14.78 -6.47 -7.37
C VAL A 141 -14.17 -7.49 -8.32
N ARG A 142 -13.27 -7.07 -9.21
CA ARG A 142 -12.62 -7.96 -10.19
C ARG A 142 -11.83 -9.06 -9.49
N ILE A 143 -11.03 -8.70 -8.49
CA ILE A 143 -10.12 -9.62 -7.79
C ILE A 143 -10.92 -10.58 -6.92
N PHE A 144 -11.88 -10.09 -6.12
CA PHE A 144 -12.58 -10.93 -5.15
C PHE A 144 -13.65 -11.82 -5.78
N LEU A 145 -14.27 -11.42 -6.89
CA LEU A 145 -15.09 -12.36 -7.67
C LEU A 145 -14.27 -13.51 -8.24
N SER A 146 -12.98 -13.30 -8.52
CA SER A 146 -12.09 -14.36 -9.01
C SER A 146 -11.59 -15.25 -7.88
N LEU A 147 -11.28 -14.66 -6.72
CA LEU A 147 -10.74 -15.37 -5.56
C LEU A 147 -11.80 -16.13 -4.77
N LEU A 148 -13.02 -15.58 -4.68
CA LEU A 148 -14.07 -16.02 -3.76
C LEU A 148 -15.43 -16.16 -4.48
N PRO A 149 -15.50 -16.86 -5.63
CA PRO A 149 -16.73 -16.94 -6.42
C PRO A 149 -17.89 -17.64 -5.69
N ASP A 150 -17.58 -18.44 -4.67
CA ASP A 150 -18.51 -19.20 -3.84
C ASP A 150 -18.95 -18.46 -2.57
N LEU A 151 -18.24 -17.40 -2.15
CA LEU A 151 -18.50 -16.73 -0.88
C LEU A 151 -19.20 -15.38 -1.02
N THR A 152 -19.21 -14.79 -2.22
CA THR A 152 -19.77 -13.46 -2.39
C THR A 152 -20.23 -13.17 -3.82
N ASN A 153 -21.00 -12.09 -3.97
CA ASN A 153 -21.37 -11.50 -5.26
C ASN A 153 -20.85 -10.06 -5.41
N ARG A 154 -21.07 -9.49 -6.59
CA ARG A 154 -20.59 -8.15 -6.95
C ARG A 154 -21.14 -7.08 -6.01
N GLU A 155 -22.42 -7.18 -5.68
CA GLU A 155 -23.17 -6.22 -4.89
C GLU A 155 -22.67 -6.21 -3.44
N GLU A 156 -22.42 -7.38 -2.86
CA GLU A 156 -21.83 -7.54 -1.53
C GLU A 156 -20.41 -6.98 -1.47
N ILE A 157 -19.55 -7.30 -2.45
CA ILE A 157 -18.19 -6.74 -2.51
C ILE A 157 -18.27 -5.21 -2.54
N ARG A 158 -19.13 -4.65 -3.39
CA ARG A 158 -19.31 -3.18 -3.47
C ARG A 158 -19.80 -2.60 -2.15
N ALA A 159 -20.82 -3.18 -1.55
CA ALA A 159 -21.35 -2.71 -0.27
C ALA A 159 -20.27 -2.75 0.82
N CYS A 160 -19.45 -3.79 0.85
CA CYS A 160 -18.34 -3.90 1.77
C CYS A 160 -17.23 -2.87 1.49
N VAL A 161 -16.81 -2.70 0.24
CA VAL A 161 -15.82 -1.69 -0.14
C VAL A 161 -16.33 -0.28 0.18
N GLN A 162 -17.60 0.00 -0.05
CA GLN A 162 -18.20 1.30 0.29
C GLN A 162 -18.23 1.54 1.79
N ARG A 163 -18.51 0.50 2.60
CA ARG A 163 -18.42 0.59 4.07
C ARG A 163 -16.99 0.85 4.54
N ALA A 164 -16.01 0.10 4.00
CA ALA A 164 -14.60 0.24 4.35
C ALA A 164 -13.99 1.57 3.83
N GLY A 165 -14.44 2.03 2.66
CA GLY A 165 -13.99 3.25 1.98
C GLY A 165 -14.67 4.54 2.45
N ARG A 166 -15.64 4.47 3.38
CA ARG A 166 -16.19 5.64 4.10
C ARG A 166 -15.21 6.24 5.11
N ALA A 167 -14.06 5.61 5.36
CA ALA A 167 -12.89 6.30 5.90
C ALA A 167 -12.30 7.19 4.78
N ASN A 168 -12.74 8.45 4.73
CA ASN A 168 -12.35 9.53 3.81
C ASN A 168 -11.03 9.28 3.02
N ARG A 169 -11.11 9.11 1.69
CA ARG A 169 -9.92 8.94 0.82
C ARG A 169 -8.91 10.11 0.85
N ARG A 170 -9.30 11.25 1.42
CA ARG A 170 -8.47 12.45 1.60
C ARG A 170 -7.99 12.65 3.02
N GLN A 171 -8.47 11.84 3.94
CA GLN A 171 -8.07 11.85 5.34
C GLN A 171 -7.20 10.63 5.56
N ASP A 172 -5.95 10.83 5.94
CA ASP A 172 -5.14 9.69 6.33
C ASP A 172 -5.82 9.01 7.54
N PRO A 173 -6.10 7.69 7.47
CA PRO A 173 -6.88 6.98 8.48
C PRO A 173 -6.14 6.81 9.80
N PHE A 174 -4.81 6.99 9.81
CA PHE A 174 -3.99 6.91 11.01
C PHE A 174 -3.86 8.27 11.69
N THR A 175 -3.74 9.34 10.92
CA THR A 175 -3.46 10.68 11.45
C THR A 175 -4.71 11.56 11.55
N GLY A 176 -5.78 11.20 10.83
CA GLY A 176 -6.96 12.04 10.67
C GLY A 176 -6.70 13.33 9.87
N THR A 177 -5.50 13.52 9.32
CA THR A 177 -5.14 14.76 8.61
C THR A 177 -5.67 14.72 7.19
N TRP A 178 -6.33 15.81 6.81
CA TRP A 178 -6.67 16.07 5.42
C TRP A 178 -5.45 16.61 4.70
N HIS A 179 -5.12 16.01 3.56
CA HIS A 179 -4.14 16.57 2.64
C HIS A 179 -4.80 16.95 1.32
N GLY A 180 -4.26 17.98 0.68
CA GLY A 180 -4.68 18.40 -0.66
C GLY A 180 -4.42 17.33 -1.72
N PRO A 181 -4.77 17.60 -2.99
CA PRO A 181 -4.26 16.82 -4.10
C PRO A 181 -2.72 16.78 -4.04
N TYR A 182 -2.12 15.63 -4.34
CA TYR A 182 -0.66 15.44 -4.16
C TYR A 182 0.16 16.45 -4.96
N GLN A 183 -0.39 16.94 -6.08
CA GLN A 183 0.22 17.91 -6.99
C GLN A 183 0.63 19.20 -6.27
N GLU A 184 -0.09 19.63 -5.24
CA GLU A 184 0.20 20.83 -4.48
C GLU A 184 1.49 20.73 -3.64
N TYR A 185 2.00 19.52 -3.42
CA TYR A 185 3.20 19.28 -2.61
C TYR A 185 4.48 19.22 -3.44
N TYR A 186 4.38 19.10 -4.76
CA TYR A 186 5.53 18.84 -5.62
C TYR A 186 6.07 20.10 -6.28
N THR A 187 7.38 20.29 -6.17
CA THR A 187 8.15 21.05 -7.17
C THR A 187 8.41 20.19 -8.39
N ASP A 188 8.76 20.79 -9.53
CA ASP A 188 9.18 20.05 -10.73
C ASP A 188 10.32 19.07 -10.41
N ARG A 189 11.31 19.52 -9.63
CA ARG A 189 12.43 18.67 -9.18
C ARG A 189 11.94 17.42 -8.45
N TRP A 190 11.05 17.56 -7.47
CA TRP A 190 10.58 16.42 -6.69
C TRP A 190 9.68 15.49 -7.50
N ARG A 191 8.90 16.03 -8.43
CA ARG A 191 8.08 15.24 -9.34
C ARG A 191 8.98 14.33 -10.17
N ASP A 192 10.00 14.91 -10.79
CA ASP A 192 10.89 14.21 -11.71
C ASP A 192 11.76 13.18 -10.96
N LEU A 193 12.19 13.50 -9.74
CA LEU A 193 12.97 12.59 -8.91
C LEU A 193 12.15 11.36 -8.47
N VAL A 194 10.87 11.53 -8.12
CA VAL A 194 9.97 10.38 -7.86
C VAL A 194 9.73 9.58 -9.13
N ALA A 195 9.61 10.26 -10.29
CA ALA A 195 9.47 9.58 -11.57
C ALA A 195 10.65 8.65 -11.86
N GLU A 196 11.87 9.11 -11.59
CA GLU A 196 13.09 8.31 -11.72
C GLU A 196 13.11 7.14 -10.72
N TRP A 197 12.86 7.42 -9.44
CA TRP A 197 12.98 6.42 -8.37
C TRP A 197 11.97 5.29 -8.46
N ASP A 198 10.76 5.59 -8.93
CA ASP A 198 9.65 4.66 -9.02
C ASP A 198 9.31 4.30 -10.49
N ALA A 199 10.22 4.56 -11.43
CA ALA A 199 10.06 4.26 -12.86
C ALA A 199 9.51 2.84 -13.13
N PRO A 200 10.00 1.76 -12.46
CA PRO A 200 9.47 0.41 -12.71
C PRO A 200 7.97 0.27 -12.41
N ILE A 201 7.45 1.01 -11.43
CA ILE A 201 6.02 0.99 -11.08
C ILE A 201 5.24 1.89 -12.03
N ILE A 202 5.78 3.05 -12.36
CA ILE A 202 5.17 4.00 -13.29
C ILE A 202 4.97 3.35 -14.66
N GLU A 203 6.03 2.77 -15.21
CA GLU A 203 6.02 2.09 -16.52
C GLU A 203 5.08 0.88 -16.49
N ARG A 204 5.22 0.02 -15.48
CA ARG A 204 4.43 -1.22 -15.39
C ARG A 204 2.93 -0.96 -15.28
N PHE A 205 2.54 0.09 -14.56
CA PHE A 205 1.14 0.36 -14.27
C PHE A 205 0.59 1.56 -15.03
N GLY A 206 1.38 2.22 -15.88
CA GLY A 206 0.94 3.37 -16.68
C GLY A 206 0.48 4.54 -15.82
N TYR A 207 1.25 4.89 -14.79
CA TYR A 207 0.97 6.08 -13.99
C TYR A 207 1.50 7.34 -14.68
N SER A 208 0.78 8.44 -14.49
CA SER A 208 1.15 9.78 -14.93
C SER A 208 1.02 10.75 -13.75
N PHE A 209 1.75 11.86 -13.82
CA PHE A 209 1.57 12.99 -12.91
C PHE A 209 0.50 13.91 -13.52
N GLU A 210 -0.75 13.61 -13.21
CA GLU A 210 -1.94 14.41 -13.54
C GLU A 210 -2.55 14.99 -12.27
#